data_AF-A0AAC9RMP6-F1
#
_entry.id   AF-A0AAC9RMP6-F1
#
_cell.length_a   1.000
_cell.length_b   1.000
_cell.length_c   1.000
_cell.angle_alpha   90.00
_cell.angle_beta   90.00
_cell.angle_gamma   90.00
#
_symmetry.space_group_name_H-M   'P 1'
#
loop_
_entity.id
_entity.type
_entity.pdbx_description
1 polymer ?
#
loop_
_entity_poly.entity_id
_entity_poly.type
_entity_poly.pdbx_seq_one_letter_code
_entity_poly.pdbx_strand_id
1 'polypeptide(L)'
;MAQTPNYSLKKPAGNEYYDVQIQNDNMDIIDQKMKENATAINTHLAEHIQIVVTEENIPVGEREKGAFYFVATDKAPIATTENIKVSPTMGLKIE
;
A
#
# COMPACT_ATOMS: atom_id res chain seq x y z
N MET A 1 -34.50 7.36 -5.79
CA MET A 1 -33.46 6.59 -5.08
C MET A 1 -32.15 7.36 -5.09
N ALA A 2 -31.53 7.54 -3.93
CA ALA A 2 -30.20 8.17 -3.81
C ALA A 2 -29.10 7.12 -4.03
N GLN A 3 -27.85 7.56 -4.18
CA GLN A 3 -26.68 6.67 -4.26
C GLN A 3 -25.59 7.07 -3.27
N THR A 4 -24.74 6.11 -2.89
CA THR A 4 -23.52 6.39 -2.12
C THR A 4 -22.47 7.07 -3.00
N PRO A 5 -21.60 7.94 -2.46
CA PRO A 5 -20.64 8.70 -3.26
C PRO A 5 -19.49 7.88 -3.86
N ASN A 6 -19.04 6.81 -3.21
CA ASN A 6 -17.80 6.13 -3.60
C ASN A 6 -18.02 4.97 -4.58
N TYR A 7 -19.08 4.18 -4.35
CA TYR A 7 -19.35 2.95 -5.09
C TYR A 7 -20.71 2.98 -5.79
N SER A 8 -21.38 4.14 -5.81
CA SER A 8 -22.69 4.32 -6.45
C SER A 8 -23.77 3.29 -6.03
N LEU A 9 -23.65 2.73 -4.82
CA LEU A 9 -24.63 1.79 -4.27
C LEU A 9 -25.98 2.47 -4.15
N LYS A 10 -27.04 1.76 -4.54
CA LYS A 10 -28.43 2.22 -4.37
C LYS A 10 -28.71 2.40 -2.89
N LYS A 11 -29.13 3.60 -2.49
CA LYS A 11 -29.49 3.95 -1.11
C LYS A 11 -30.99 4.21 -1.03
N PRO A 12 -31.78 3.25 -0.51
CA PRO A 12 -33.20 3.45 -0.27
C PRO A 12 -33.45 4.61 0.70
N ALA A 13 -34.57 5.30 0.52
CA ALA A 13 -35.04 6.28 1.48
C ALA A 13 -35.54 5.57 2.76
N GLY A 14 -35.51 6.26 3.90
CA GLY A 14 -35.92 5.65 5.19
C GLY A 14 -37.40 5.25 5.26
N ASN A 15 -38.21 5.70 4.30
CA ASN A 15 -39.63 5.37 4.14
C ASN A 15 -39.90 4.39 2.99
N GLU A 16 -38.87 3.89 2.29
CA GLU A 16 -39.02 2.84 1.29
C GLU A 16 -39.02 1.46 1.98
N TYR A 17 -39.82 0.53 1.45
CA TYR A 17 -39.77 -0.86 1.89
C TYR A 17 -38.45 -1.50 1.46
N TYR A 18 -38.01 -2.49 2.23
CA TYR A 18 -36.82 -3.24 1.91
C TYR A 18 -36.99 -4.05 0.62
N ASP A 19 -36.06 -3.88 -0.32
CA ASP A 19 -36.01 -4.60 -1.58
C ASP A 19 -34.75 -5.49 -1.61
N VAL A 20 -34.96 -6.80 -1.61
CA VAL A 20 -33.89 -7.82 -1.65
C VAL A 20 -33.06 -7.72 -2.93
N GLN A 21 -33.65 -7.30 -4.05
CA GLN A 21 -32.91 -7.12 -5.29
C GLN A 21 -31.93 -5.96 -5.18
N ILE A 22 -32.33 -4.84 -4.56
CA ILE A 22 -31.42 -3.73 -4.28
C ILE A 22 -30.27 -4.16 -3.38
N GLN A 23 -30.54 -5.02 -2.38
CA GLN A 23 -29.48 -5.60 -1.56
C GLN A 23 -28.51 -6.43 -2.39
N ASN A 24 -29.02 -7.37 -3.20
CA ASN A 24 -28.19 -8.24 -4.03
C ASN A 24 -27.33 -7.44 -5.00
N ASP A 25 -27.93 -6.48 -5.72
CA ASP A 25 -27.20 -5.58 -6.63
C ASP A 25 -26.08 -4.82 -5.91
N ASN A 26 -26.34 -4.32 -4.70
CA ASN A 26 -25.32 -3.62 -3.92
C ASN A 26 -24.22 -4.58 -3.43
N MET A 27 -24.56 -5.82 -3.05
CA MET A 27 -23.59 -6.84 -2.65
C MET A 27 -22.66 -7.20 -3.80
N ASP A 28 -23.19 -7.36 -5.02
CA ASP A 28 -22.38 -7.63 -6.22
C ASP A 28 -21.38 -6.50 -6.50
N ILE A 29 -21.82 -5.24 -6.39
CA ILE A 29 -20.93 -4.08 -6.55
C ILE A 29 -19.83 -4.08 -5.48
N ILE A 30 -20.18 -4.38 -4.22
CA ILE A 30 -19.21 -4.42 -3.12
C ILE A 30 -18.18 -5.52 -3.37
N ASP A 31 -18.62 -6.73 -3.71
CA ASP A 31 -17.72 -7.86 -3.98
C ASP A 31 -16.74 -7.54 -5.12
N GLN A 32 -17.26 -7.04 -6.24
CA GLN A 32 -16.46 -6.64 -7.38
C GLN A 32 -15.43 -5.55 -6.99
N LYS A 33 -15.87 -4.49 -6.31
CA LYS A 33 -14.98 -3.38 -5.93
C LYS A 33 -13.95 -3.78 -4.88
N MET A 34 -14.28 -4.69 -3.97
CA MET A 34 -13.30 -5.25 -3.03
C MET A 34 -12.23 -6.06 -3.77
N LYS A 35 -12.61 -6.84 -4.78
CA LYS A 35 -11.65 -7.58 -5.61
C LYS A 35 -10.76 -6.66 -6.44
N GLU A 36 -11.33 -5.62 -7.04
CA GLU A 36 -10.58 -4.59 -7.78
C GLU A 36 -9.58 -3.88 -6.87
N ASN A 37 -10.00 -3.43 -5.68
CA ASN A 37 -9.11 -2.77 -4.71
C ASN A 37 -7.96 -3.68 -4.26
N ALA A 38 -8.25 -4.96 -3.96
CA ALA A 38 -7.21 -5.92 -3.58
C ALA A 38 -6.19 -6.14 -4.71
N THR A 39 -6.67 -6.20 -5.95
CA THR A 39 -5.81 -6.33 -7.13
C THR A 39 -4.95 -5.08 -7.32
N ALA A 40 -5.55 -3.89 -7.22
CA ALA A 40 -4.85 -2.62 -7.35
C ALA A 40 -3.75 -2.44 -6.29
N ILE A 41 -4.02 -2.81 -5.03
CA ILE A 41 -3.02 -2.80 -3.96
C ILE A 41 -1.84 -3.73 -4.30
N ASN A 42 -2.12 -4.96 -4.74
CA ASN A 42 -1.06 -5.90 -5.10
C ASN A 42 -0.23 -5.42 -6.28
N THR A 43 -0.86 -4.84 -7.30
CA THR A 43 -0.16 -4.23 -8.44
C THR A 43 0.71 -3.08 -7.98
N HIS A 44 0.18 -2.17 -7.17
CA HIS A 44 0.94 -1.04 -6.64
C HIS A 44 2.14 -1.52 -5.81
N LEU A 45 1.98 -2.55 -4.97
CA LEU A 45 3.10 -3.14 -4.22
C LEU A 45 4.16 -3.76 -5.15
N ALA A 46 3.74 -4.40 -6.24
CA ALA A 46 4.66 -5.00 -7.20
C ALA A 46 5.43 -3.97 -8.05
N GLU A 47 4.85 -2.80 -8.29
CA GLU A 47 5.49 -1.70 -9.02
C GLU A 47 6.58 -0.99 -8.20
N HIS A 48 6.48 -1.02 -6.88
CA HIS A 48 7.42 -0.35 -6.00
C HIS A 48 8.60 -1.26 -5.67
N ILE A 49 9.80 -0.69 -5.75
CA ILE A 49 11.01 -1.35 -5.31
C ILE A 49 11.01 -1.37 -3.78
N GLN A 50 11.15 -2.55 -3.19
CA GLN A 50 11.24 -2.70 -1.75
C GLN A 50 12.66 -2.37 -1.27
N ILE A 51 12.78 -1.76 -0.08
CA ILE A 51 14.06 -1.57 0.59
C ILE A 51 14.03 -2.39 1.87
N VAL A 52 14.94 -3.36 1.97
CA VAL A 52 15.07 -4.28 3.10
C VAL A 52 16.39 -3.99 3.80
N VAL A 53 16.32 -3.59 5.07
CA VAL A 53 17.49 -3.32 5.91
C VAL A 53 17.58 -4.39 6.98
N THR A 54 18.68 -5.14 7.02
CA THR A 54 18.90 -6.27 7.95
C THR A 54 20.27 -6.16 8.60
N GLU A 55 20.46 -6.77 9.76
CA GLU A 55 21.78 -6.86 10.40
C GLU A 55 22.58 -8.07 9.90
N GLU A 56 21.88 -9.07 9.36
CA GLU A 56 22.47 -10.28 8.78
C GLU A 56 22.48 -10.26 7.26
N ASN A 57 23.51 -10.86 6.66
CA ASN A 57 23.60 -10.97 5.21
C ASN A 57 22.67 -12.08 4.68
N ILE A 58 21.61 -11.68 3.98
CA ILE A 58 20.75 -12.61 3.26
C ILE A 58 21.41 -12.93 1.90
N PRO A 59 21.70 -14.21 1.58
CA PRO A 59 22.28 -14.61 0.30
C PRO A 59 21.42 -14.17 -0.88
N VAL A 60 22.04 -13.83 -2.01
CA VAL A 60 21.33 -13.29 -3.20
C VAL A 60 20.25 -14.24 -3.73
N GLY A 61 20.43 -15.56 -3.59
CA GLY A 61 19.46 -16.56 -4.03
C GLY A 61 18.17 -16.62 -3.21
N GLU A 62 18.17 -16.03 -2.00
CA GLU A 62 17.03 -16.01 -1.07
C GLU A 62 16.32 -14.64 -1.04
N ARG A 63 16.80 -13.68 -1.85
CA ARG A 63 16.26 -12.31 -1.90
C ARG A 63 15.01 -12.23 -2.76
N GLU A 64 14.04 -11.44 -2.31
CA GLU A 64 12.85 -11.16 -3.09
C GLU A 64 13.19 -10.32 -4.33
N LYS A 65 12.53 -10.64 -5.45
CA LYS A 65 12.71 -9.91 -6.71
C LYS A 65 12.19 -8.47 -6.54
N GLY A 66 12.97 -7.50 -7.00
CA GLY A 66 12.58 -6.09 -6.94
C GLY A 66 12.82 -5.45 -5.58
N ALA A 67 13.73 -6.00 -4.78
CA ALA A 67 14.12 -5.44 -3.50
C ALA A 67 15.63 -5.10 -3.45
N PHE A 68 15.96 -3.94 -2.87
CA PHE A 68 17.32 -3.60 -2.45
C PHE A 68 17.55 -4.07 -1.01
N TYR A 69 18.63 -4.81 -0.80
CA TYR A 69 19.03 -5.29 0.53
C TYR A 69 20.25 -4.52 1.01
N PHE A 70 20.13 -3.89 2.18
CA PHE A 70 21.22 -3.24 2.90
C PHE A 70 21.52 -4.02 4.17
N VAL A 71 22.79 -4.38 4.37
CA VAL A 71 23.24 -4.99 5.62
C VAL A 71 23.77 -3.88 6.53
N ALA A 72 23.07 -3.60 7.61
CA ALA A 72 23.49 -2.67 8.64
C ALA A 72 24.59 -3.33 9.48
N THR A 73 25.83 -2.89 9.30
CA THR A 73 27.00 -3.43 10.01
C THR A 73 27.31 -2.71 11.31
N ASP A 74 26.85 -1.46 11.44
CA ASP A 74 27.11 -0.61 12.60
C ASP A 74 26.01 0.47 12.71
N LYS A 75 25.84 1.01 13.92
CA LYS A 75 24.88 2.09 14.21
C LYS A 75 25.66 3.27 14.79
N ALA A 76 25.81 4.33 13.99
CA ALA A 76 26.39 5.57 14.49
C ALA A 76 25.39 6.26 15.45
N PRO A 77 25.83 6.81 16.60
CA PRO A 77 24.97 7.68 17.40
C PRO A 77 24.58 8.89 16.55
N ILE A 78 23.28 9.19 16.50
CA ILE A 78 22.72 10.26 15.69
C ILE A 78 23.39 11.59 16.07
N ALA A 79 24.23 12.12 15.19
CA ALA A 79 24.58 13.53 15.20
C ALA A 79 23.31 14.32 14.85
N THR A 80 23.12 15.49 15.47
CA THR A 80 21.95 16.39 15.34
C THR A 80 21.77 17.00 13.94
N THR A 81 22.26 16.33 12.90
CA THR A 81 22.27 16.80 11.52
C THR A 81 21.16 16.14 10.73
N GLU A 82 20.24 16.96 10.22
CA GLU A 82 19.07 16.57 9.40
C GLU A 82 19.42 15.96 8.04
N ASN A 83 20.70 15.93 7.65
CA ASN A 83 21.14 15.46 6.34
C ASN A 83 22.40 14.59 6.44
N ILE A 84 22.38 13.43 5.78
CA ILE A 84 23.55 12.58 5.56
C ILE A 84 23.98 12.70 4.09
N LYS A 85 25.20 13.17 3.86
CA LYS A 85 25.79 13.21 2.52
C LYS A 85 26.33 11.83 2.13
N VAL A 86 25.83 11.27 1.03
CA VAL A 86 26.26 9.95 0.53
C VAL A 86 27.10 10.04 -0.75
N SER A 87 27.01 11.14 -1.51
CA SER A 87 27.91 11.45 -2.64
C SER A 87 27.96 12.97 -2.91
N PRO A 88 28.75 13.45 -3.90
CA PRO A 88 28.70 14.86 -4.31
C PRO A 88 27.31 15.33 -4.77
N THR A 89 26.50 14.45 -5.36
CA THR A 89 25.18 14.76 -5.92
C THR A 89 24.02 14.05 -5.21
N MET A 90 24.32 13.22 -4.21
CA MET A 90 23.33 12.41 -3.49
C MET A 90 23.43 12.64 -1.98
N GLY A 91 22.28 12.74 -1.32
CA GLY A 91 22.15 12.84 0.12
C GLY A 91 20.85 12.21 0.60
N LEU A 92 20.80 11.90 1.89
CA LEU A 92 19.60 11.43 2.60
C LEU A 92 19.17 12.54 3.57
N LYS A 93 17.91 12.93 3.51
CA LYS A 93 17.30 13.80 4.51
C LYS A 93 16.68 12.93 5.60
N ILE A 94 17.02 13.19 6.85
CA ILE A 94 16.51 12.48 8.03
C ILE A 94 15.72 13.51 8.84
N GLU A 95 14.41 13.56 8.58
CA GLU A 95 13.42 14.29 9.39
C GLU A 95 12.78 13.37 10.42
#